data_AF-A0A0P8DCK4-F1
#
_entry.id   AF-A0A0P8DCK4-F1
#
_cell.length_a   1.000
_cell.length_b   1.000
_cell.length_c   1.000
_cell.angle_alpha   90.00
_cell.angle_beta   90.00
_cell.angle_gamma   90.00
#
_symmetry.space_group_name_H-M   'P 1'
#
loop_
_entity.id
_entity.type
_entity.pdbx_description
1 polymer ?
#
loop_
_entity_poly.entity_id
_entity_poly.type
_entity_poly.pdbx_seq_one_letter_code
_entity_poly.pdbx_strand_id
1 'polypeptide(L)'
;MELKNFSTLNFSTLIGAGVIATALGAIAQPADAFTITRSEAVWDNLTLQNGSLVGSKGVAANADNKVSLLNIDGESQIRWGSAFYGGYYQDNFEEVSKDVQVTKYKWDWVPKYSRRGWFKGYEYKKVSYQVTETVTETVNNKVWVPPTYENQSGLGYKGVSNLDLDLGEVFNIGTLKHFNQTIKNDGLAGTNTDFSLKLDFGDGIGSKLFDFSLSIDETPNRIGNNNNGKDCAYQTDAGKGCADQITWDFAINNGSTFEYENETYSLELVGFGSGFDGTTIVNEFISQEDGNNSASLFAKLVKVDTTQDIPEPASLLGLAGLGLYFARSRKKHEDALTV
;
A
#
# COMPACT_ATOMS: atom_id res chain seq x y z
N MET A 1 -27.53 23.52 38.83
CA MET A 1 -27.62 22.99 37.45
C MET A 1 -26.56 21.91 37.37
N GLU A 2 -27.00 20.66 37.24
CA GLU A 2 -26.22 19.43 37.45
C GLU A 2 -24.93 19.34 36.62
N LEU A 3 -23.82 19.05 37.31
CA LEU A 3 -22.60 18.49 36.75
C LEU A 3 -22.80 16.98 36.61
N LYS A 4 -22.75 16.45 35.39
CA LYS A 4 -22.74 15.00 35.14
C LYS A 4 -21.33 14.47 35.27
N ASN A 5 -21.18 13.56 36.23
CA ASN A 5 -19.96 12.83 36.58
C ASN A 5 -19.53 11.83 35.49
N PHE A 6 -18.22 11.65 35.44
CA PHE A 6 -17.48 10.56 34.80
C PHE A 6 -17.99 9.18 35.25
N SER A 7 -18.13 8.24 34.31
CA SER A 7 -18.08 6.81 34.62
C SER A 7 -16.80 6.21 34.01
N THR A 8 -15.86 5.91 34.91
CA THR A 8 -14.73 5.03 34.68
C THR A 8 -15.22 3.58 34.70
N LEU A 9 -15.01 2.84 33.61
CA LEU A 9 -15.23 1.38 33.59
C LEU A 9 -14.04 0.69 34.28
N ASN A 10 -14.32 0.08 35.43
CA ASN A 10 -13.41 -0.80 36.14
C ASN A 10 -13.35 -2.15 35.42
N PHE A 11 -12.19 -2.52 34.88
CA PHE A 11 -11.89 -3.92 34.57
C PHE A 11 -11.44 -4.61 35.86
N SER A 12 -12.37 -5.27 36.54
CA SER A 12 -12.06 -6.16 37.65
C SER A 12 -11.50 -7.48 37.13
N THR A 13 -10.27 -7.74 37.52
CA THR A 13 -9.52 -8.99 37.43
C THR A 13 -10.35 -10.16 37.98
N LEU A 14 -10.59 -11.19 37.18
CA LEU A 14 -11.03 -12.50 37.68
C LEU A 14 -9.90 -13.51 37.45
N ILE A 15 -9.09 -13.70 38.49
CA ILE A 15 -8.19 -14.84 38.61
C ILE A 15 -9.06 -16.04 39.01
N GLY A 16 -9.33 -16.91 38.05
CA GLY A 16 -9.95 -18.21 38.27
C GLY A 16 -8.98 -19.30 37.84
N ALA A 17 -8.14 -19.75 38.77
CA ALA A 17 -7.33 -20.95 38.61
C ALA A 17 -8.25 -22.18 38.51
N GLY A 18 -8.28 -22.79 37.33
CA GLY A 18 -8.93 -24.07 37.07
C GLY A 18 -7.98 -24.94 36.26
N VAL A 19 -7.02 -25.56 36.94
CA VAL A 19 -6.21 -26.64 36.38
C VAL A 19 -7.11 -27.87 36.26
N ILE A 20 -7.52 -28.20 35.03
CA ILE A 20 -7.97 -29.55 34.68
C ILE A 20 -6.95 -30.08 33.66
N ALA A 21 -5.93 -30.76 34.19
CA ALA A 21 -5.13 -31.69 33.42
C ALA A 21 -5.93 -32.99 33.31
N THR A 22 -6.44 -33.32 32.13
CA THR A 22 -6.63 -34.70 31.63
C THR A 22 -7.21 -34.66 30.22
N ALA A 23 -6.33 -34.79 29.23
CA ALA A 23 -6.45 -35.76 28.13
C ALA A 23 -5.26 -35.54 27.19
N LEU A 24 -4.23 -36.38 27.33
CA LEU A 24 -3.31 -36.68 26.24
C LEU A 24 -4.10 -37.45 25.17
N GLY A 25 -5.00 -36.75 24.49
CA GLY A 25 -5.45 -37.15 23.16
C GLY A 25 -4.42 -36.58 22.22
N ALA A 26 -3.56 -37.45 21.66
CA ALA A 26 -2.91 -37.13 20.40
C ALA A 26 -4.04 -36.94 19.39
N ILE A 27 -4.54 -35.71 19.27
CA ILE A 27 -5.24 -35.29 18.06
C ILE A 27 -4.14 -35.42 17.03
N ALA A 28 -4.19 -36.50 16.24
CA ALA A 28 -3.43 -36.55 15.02
C ALA A 28 -3.83 -35.28 14.29
N GLN A 29 -2.94 -34.28 14.25
CA GLN A 29 -3.11 -33.21 13.29
C GLN A 29 -3.31 -33.91 11.94
N PRO A 30 -4.29 -33.49 11.14
CA PRO A 30 -4.42 -34.05 9.81
C PRO A 30 -3.02 -33.97 9.19
N ALA A 31 -2.59 -35.03 8.51
CA ALA A 31 -1.19 -35.22 8.10
C ALA A 31 -0.62 -34.10 7.21
N ASP A 32 -1.42 -33.07 6.93
CA ASP A 32 -1.22 -31.97 6.01
C ASP A 32 -1.60 -30.59 6.62
N ALA A 33 -1.68 -30.45 7.95
CA ALA A 33 -1.88 -29.14 8.59
C ALA A 33 -0.56 -28.37 8.73
N PHE A 34 -0.58 -27.08 8.38
CA PHE A 34 0.55 -26.17 8.56
C PHE A 34 0.17 -25.05 9.54
N THR A 35 1.15 -24.58 10.31
CA THR A 35 0.99 -23.38 11.14
C THR A 35 1.97 -22.31 10.68
N ILE A 36 1.46 -21.16 10.24
CA ILE A 36 2.27 -19.96 9.99
C ILE A 36 2.32 -19.17 11.30
N THR A 37 3.48 -19.23 11.95
CA THR A 37 3.76 -18.47 13.18
C THR A 37 3.91 -16.99 12.91
N ARG A 38 4.35 -16.60 11.70
CA ARG A 38 4.57 -15.20 11.33
C ARG A 38 4.60 -15.00 9.83
N SER A 39 4.01 -13.89 9.38
CA SER A 39 4.09 -13.38 8.02
C SER A 39 4.73 -11.99 8.02
N GLU A 40 5.75 -11.79 7.20
CA GLU A 40 6.47 -10.52 7.00
C GLU A 40 6.69 -10.31 5.50
N ALA A 41 6.87 -9.07 5.05
CA ALA A 41 7.27 -8.83 3.67
C ALA A 41 8.32 -7.74 3.53
N VAL A 42 9.06 -7.80 2.43
CA VAL A 42 10.04 -6.79 2.02
C VAL A 42 9.70 -6.33 0.61
N TRP A 43 9.82 -5.03 0.40
CA TRP A 43 9.66 -4.39 -0.90
C TRP A 43 11.03 -4.15 -1.53
N ASP A 44 11.12 -4.35 -2.84
CA ASP A 44 12.34 -4.05 -3.58
C ASP A 44 12.04 -3.72 -5.06
N ASN A 45 13.05 -3.23 -5.77
CA ASN A 45 13.06 -3.07 -7.24
C ASN A 45 11.82 -2.37 -7.82
N LEU A 46 11.45 -1.23 -7.24
CA LEU A 46 10.40 -0.36 -7.77
C LEU A 46 10.82 0.20 -9.13
N THR A 47 10.00 -0.09 -10.14
CA THR A 47 10.08 0.55 -11.46
C THR A 47 9.22 1.81 -11.44
N LEU A 48 9.80 2.92 -11.89
CA LEU A 48 9.12 4.20 -12.03
C LEU A 48 8.66 4.40 -13.48
N GLN A 49 7.66 5.26 -13.67
CA GLN A 49 7.10 5.59 -14.98
C GLN A 49 8.15 6.14 -15.97
N ASN A 50 9.18 6.82 -15.48
CA ASN A 50 10.31 7.27 -16.30
C ASN A 50 11.31 6.15 -16.70
N GLY A 51 11.05 4.90 -16.32
CA GLY A 51 11.87 3.73 -16.60
C GLY A 51 13.00 3.47 -15.59
N SER A 52 13.15 4.31 -14.56
CA SER A 52 14.16 4.09 -13.52
C SER A 52 13.78 2.90 -12.65
N LEU A 53 14.77 2.10 -12.29
CA LEU A 53 14.65 1.01 -11.31
C LEU A 53 15.31 1.44 -10.01
N VAL A 54 14.59 1.35 -8.90
CA VAL A 54 15.08 1.70 -7.56
C VAL A 54 15.00 0.48 -6.64
N GLY A 55 16.13 0.06 -6.08
CA GLY A 55 16.23 -1.17 -5.30
C GLY A 55 17.56 -1.89 -5.49
N SER A 56 17.64 -3.16 -5.10
CA SER A 56 18.86 -3.98 -5.16
C SER A 56 19.41 -4.17 -6.58
N LYS A 57 18.55 -4.17 -7.61
CA LYS A 57 18.91 -4.30 -9.03
C LYS A 57 19.09 -2.95 -9.73
N GLY A 58 18.83 -1.84 -9.04
CA GLY A 58 18.74 -0.50 -9.62
C GLY A 58 19.59 0.53 -8.89
N VAL A 59 19.14 1.78 -8.93
CA VAL A 59 19.72 2.84 -8.10
C VAL A 59 19.26 2.61 -6.67
N ALA A 60 20.16 2.80 -5.69
CA ALA A 60 19.76 2.74 -4.29
C ALA A 60 18.68 3.78 -3.99
N ALA A 61 17.68 3.40 -3.19
CA ALA A 61 16.73 4.36 -2.64
C ALA A 61 17.52 5.45 -1.89
N ASN A 62 17.29 6.71 -2.24
CA ASN A 62 18.08 7.83 -1.74
C ASN A 62 17.29 8.74 -0.81
N ALA A 63 18.00 9.49 0.02
CA ALA A 63 17.42 10.39 1.02
C ALA A 63 16.76 11.65 0.42
N ASP A 64 16.74 11.82 -0.91
CA ASP A 64 16.12 12.98 -1.58
C ASP A 64 14.58 12.88 -1.61
N ASN A 65 13.97 12.00 -0.80
CA ASN A 65 12.53 11.78 -0.67
C ASN A 65 11.82 11.41 -1.98
N LYS A 66 12.46 10.67 -2.89
CA LYS A 66 11.82 10.26 -4.16
C LYS A 66 11.32 8.81 -4.14
N VAL A 67 12.06 7.94 -3.47
CA VAL A 67 11.63 6.58 -3.15
C VAL A 67 12.17 6.23 -1.77
N SER A 68 11.33 5.71 -0.89
CA SER A 68 11.71 5.37 0.48
C SER A 68 11.28 3.95 0.82
N LEU A 69 12.18 3.16 1.41
CA LEU A 69 11.88 1.87 2.02
C LEU A 69 11.85 2.05 3.53
N LEU A 70 10.71 1.77 4.15
CA LEU A 70 10.44 2.08 5.55
C LEU A 70 9.87 0.86 6.27
N ASN A 71 10.07 0.80 7.59
CA ASN A 71 9.30 -0.08 8.46
C ASN A 71 8.76 0.76 9.61
N ILE A 72 7.43 0.89 9.67
CA ILE A 72 6.73 1.73 10.65
C ILE A 72 5.69 0.85 11.33
N ASP A 73 5.78 0.71 12.65
CA ASP A 73 4.84 -0.07 13.47
C ASP A 73 4.60 -1.52 12.97
N GLY A 74 5.67 -2.15 12.46
CA GLY A 74 5.64 -3.51 11.92
C GLY A 74 5.03 -3.61 10.52
N GLU A 75 4.75 -2.48 9.86
CA GLU A 75 4.33 -2.41 8.47
C GLU A 75 5.52 -2.07 7.58
N SER A 76 5.88 -3.00 6.70
CA SER A 76 6.90 -2.79 5.67
C SER A 76 6.32 -1.94 4.56
N GLN A 77 6.97 -0.84 4.21
CA GLN A 77 6.44 0.13 3.24
C GLN A 77 7.47 0.48 2.18
N ILE A 78 6.99 0.70 0.97
CA ILE A 78 7.69 1.39 -0.10
C ILE A 78 6.88 2.63 -0.52
N ARG A 79 7.53 3.79 -0.55
CA ARG A 79 6.92 5.08 -0.90
C ARG A 79 7.57 5.64 -2.15
N TRP A 80 6.81 6.32 -3.01
CA TRP A 80 7.31 6.89 -4.27
C TRP A 80 6.61 8.18 -4.67
N GLY A 81 7.17 8.85 -5.66
CA GLY A 81 6.61 10.06 -6.25
C GLY A 81 6.99 11.31 -5.48
N SER A 82 7.03 12.43 -6.20
CA SER A 82 7.13 13.74 -5.55
C SER A 82 5.76 14.15 -5.06
N ALA A 83 5.59 14.27 -3.75
CA ALA A 83 4.35 14.78 -3.16
C ALA A 83 3.87 16.05 -3.87
N PHE A 84 2.61 16.08 -4.31
CA PHE A 84 2.00 17.29 -4.86
C PHE A 84 1.78 18.31 -3.74
N TYR A 85 1.35 17.81 -2.57
CA TYR A 85 1.17 18.56 -1.35
C TYR A 85 2.37 18.33 -0.41
N GLY A 86 3.23 19.35 -0.35
CA GLY A 86 4.45 19.39 0.46
C GLY A 86 5.00 20.82 0.51
N GLY A 87 4.07 21.78 0.50
CA GLY A 87 4.31 23.21 0.51
C GLY A 87 3.73 23.84 1.78
N TYR A 88 3.63 25.16 1.81
CA TYR A 88 3.23 25.94 2.97
C TYR A 88 1.90 25.48 3.61
N TYR A 89 1.92 24.87 4.80
CA TYR A 89 0.70 24.39 5.47
C TYR A 89 0.57 24.75 6.96
N GLN A 90 1.45 25.58 7.50
CA GLN A 90 1.05 26.38 8.65
C GLN A 90 0.69 27.78 8.17
N ASP A 91 -0.62 28.02 8.08
CA ASP A 91 -1.14 29.38 8.23
C ASP A 91 -1.01 29.74 9.71
N ASN A 92 0.20 30.15 10.10
CA ASN A 92 0.35 30.87 11.35
C ASN A 92 -0.14 32.28 11.07
N PHE A 93 -1.37 32.54 11.50
CA PHE A 93 -1.92 33.88 11.53
C PHE A 93 -1.20 34.64 12.63
N GLU A 94 -0.24 35.47 12.25
CA GLU A 94 0.40 36.39 13.17
C GLU A 94 -0.34 37.73 13.08
N GLU A 95 -0.92 38.16 14.19
CA GLU A 95 -1.42 39.53 14.31
C GLU A 95 -0.24 40.47 14.49
N VAL A 96 0.14 41.14 13.41
CA VAL A 96 1.18 42.15 13.46
C VAL A 96 0.51 43.49 13.69
N SER A 97 0.78 44.08 14.85
CA SER A 97 0.35 45.44 15.18
C SER A 97 1.42 46.44 14.80
N LYS A 98 1.09 47.42 13.96
CA LYS A 98 1.98 48.52 13.58
C LYS A 98 1.35 49.86 13.90
N ASP A 99 2.17 50.74 14.45
CA ASP A 99 1.76 52.13 14.71
C ASP A 99 1.85 52.94 13.41
N VAL A 100 0.72 53.48 12.98
CA VAL A 100 0.59 54.30 11.77
C VAL A 100 0.26 55.73 12.17
N GLN A 101 0.93 56.71 11.56
CA GLN A 101 0.58 58.12 11.72
C GLN A 101 -0.63 58.45 10.84
N VAL A 102 -1.73 58.83 11.48
CA VAL A 102 -2.97 59.20 10.81
C VAL A 102 -3.25 60.68 11.06
N THR A 103 -3.51 61.42 9.99
CA THR A 103 -3.94 62.82 10.08
C THR A 103 -5.43 62.88 10.41
N LYS A 104 -5.76 63.33 11.62
CA LYS A 104 -7.13 63.60 12.04
C LYS A 104 -7.43 65.08 11.98
N TYR A 105 -8.73 65.39 11.98
CA TYR A 105 -9.21 66.76 11.98
C TYR A 105 -10.14 66.99 13.15
N LYS A 106 -10.00 68.14 13.80
CA LYS A 106 -10.95 68.65 14.80
C LYS A 106 -11.24 70.12 14.52
N TRP A 107 -12.38 70.59 15.01
CA TRP A 107 -12.63 72.02 15.07
C TRP A 107 -12.04 72.56 16.37
N ASP A 108 -11.29 73.65 16.28
CA ASP A 108 -10.65 74.27 17.43
C ASP A 108 -10.58 75.79 17.27
N TRP A 109 -10.48 76.51 18.38
CA TRP A 109 -10.28 77.95 18.40
C TRP A 109 -8.79 78.24 18.23
N VAL A 110 -8.42 78.86 17.11
CA VAL A 110 -7.02 79.22 16.87
C VAL A 110 -6.78 80.72 16.98
N PRO A 111 -5.59 81.16 17.41
CA PRO A 111 -5.22 82.57 17.39
C PRO A 111 -5.24 83.14 15.97
N LYS A 112 -5.85 84.30 15.81
CA LYS A 112 -5.86 85.07 14.56
C LYS A 112 -4.91 86.25 14.68
N TYR A 113 -4.02 86.40 13.71
CA TYR A 113 -3.07 87.51 13.65
C TYR A 113 -3.33 88.39 12.42
N SER A 114 -3.05 89.68 12.53
CA SER A 114 -3.03 90.60 11.39
C SER A 114 -1.86 90.30 10.45
N ARG A 115 -1.88 90.85 9.23
CA ARG A 115 -0.72 90.79 8.31
C ARG A 115 0.57 91.38 8.90
N ARG A 116 0.47 92.22 9.94
CA ARG A 116 1.61 92.79 10.68
C ARG A 116 1.94 92.03 11.98
N GLY A 117 1.35 90.86 12.21
CA GLY A 117 1.64 90.00 13.38
C GLY A 117 0.86 90.31 14.66
N TRP A 118 0.06 91.39 14.71
CA TRP A 118 -0.76 91.71 15.90
C TRP A 118 -1.88 90.70 16.13
N PHE A 119 -2.04 90.21 17.37
CA PHE A 119 -3.13 89.34 17.79
C PHE A 119 -4.49 90.06 17.63
N LYS A 120 -5.48 89.38 17.06
CA LYS A 120 -6.81 89.92 16.73
C LYS A 120 -7.97 89.15 17.36
N GLY A 121 -7.69 88.19 18.25
CA GLY A 121 -8.67 87.29 18.83
C GLY A 121 -8.53 85.87 18.30
N TYR A 122 -9.58 85.06 18.47
CA TYR A 122 -9.62 83.67 18.03
C TYR A 122 -10.57 83.49 16.85
N GLU A 123 -10.29 82.53 15.98
CA GLU A 123 -11.21 82.06 14.95
C GLU A 123 -11.42 80.55 15.10
N TYR A 124 -12.67 80.10 14.99
CA TYR A 124 -13.00 78.68 15.06
C TYR A 124 -12.80 78.05 13.67
N LYS A 125 -11.83 77.15 13.54
CA LYS A 125 -11.54 76.52 12.25
C LYS A 125 -11.13 75.05 12.39
N LYS A 126 -11.24 74.33 11.27
CA LYS A 126 -10.81 72.94 11.17
C LYS A 126 -9.28 72.90 11.17
N VAL A 127 -8.70 72.26 12.17
CA VAL A 127 -7.26 72.05 12.31
C VAL A 127 -6.94 70.57 12.12
N SER A 128 -5.83 70.28 11.46
CA SER A 128 -5.27 68.93 11.38
C SER A 128 -4.31 68.68 12.54
N TYR A 129 -4.27 67.44 13.01
CA TYR A 129 -3.30 66.97 13.99
C TYR A 129 -2.92 65.53 13.67
N GLN A 130 -1.71 65.13 14.03
CA GLN A 130 -1.24 63.75 13.85
C GLN A 130 -1.59 62.94 15.08
N VAL A 131 -2.12 61.74 14.87
CA VAL A 131 -2.36 60.74 15.91
C VAL A 131 -1.68 59.46 15.47
N THR A 132 -1.07 58.77 16.43
CA THR A 132 -0.57 57.41 16.22
C THR A 132 -1.72 56.45 16.47
N GLU A 133 -2.12 55.70 15.45
CA GLU A 133 -3.10 54.62 15.58
C GLU A 133 -2.40 53.29 15.39
N THR A 134 -2.64 52.36 16.31
CA THR A 134 -2.17 50.98 16.14
C THR A 134 -3.13 50.27 15.20
N VAL A 135 -2.62 49.83 14.06
CA VAL A 135 -3.34 49.01 13.09
C VAL A 135 -2.87 47.58 13.24
N THR A 136 -3.80 46.67 13.52
CA THR A 136 -3.54 45.23 13.54
C THR A 136 -3.84 44.66 12.16
N GLU A 137 -2.84 44.09 11.52
CA GLU A 137 -2.97 43.36 10.27
C GLU A 137 -2.71 41.88 10.53
N THR A 138 -3.58 41.02 10.01
CA THR A 138 -3.32 39.57 10.00
C THR A 138 -2.39 39.27 8.84
N VAL A 139 -1.16 38.84 9.13
CA VAL A 139 -0.20 38.43 8.11
C VAL A 139 -0.23 36.91 8.00
N ASN A 140 -0.48 36.40 6.79
CA ASN A 140 -0.37 34.98 6.50
C ASN A 140 1.11 34.61 6.31
N ASN A 141 1.76 34.20 7.39
CA ASN A 141 3.10 33.66 7.32
C ASN A 141 3.03 32.21 6.87
N LYS A 142 3.21 32.02 5.56
CA LYS A 142 3.37 30.72 4.96
C LYS A 142 4.73 30.13 5.36
N VAL A 143 4.74 29.12 6.23
CA VAL A 143 5.96 28.37 6.61
C VAL A 143 6.15 27.15 5.70
N TRP A 144 7.29 27.06 5.00
CA TRP A 144 7.58 25.90 4.16
C TRP A 144 7.85 24.68 5.05
N VAL A 145 7.05 23.64 4.88
CA VAL A 145 7.30 22.34 5.51
C VAL A 145 7.81 21.41 4.41
N PRO A 146 8.95 20.74 4.59
CA PRO A 146 9.45 19.80 3.60
C PRO A 146 8.41 18.68 3.37
N PRO A 147 8.20 18.24 2.12
CA PRO A 147 7.42 17.03 1.87
C PRO A 147 8.00 15.86 2.66
N THR A 148 7.14 15.17 3.40
CA THR A 148 7.50 13.94 4.12
C THR A 148 7.06 12.72 3.30
N TYR A 149 7.52 11.53 3.67
CA TYR A 149 7.08 10.28 3.03
C TYR A 149 5.57 10.05 3.16
N GLU A 150 4.88 10.68 4.12
CA GLU A 150 3.44 10.54 4.33
C GLU A 150 2.62 11.12 3.17
N ASN A 151 3.19 12.08 2.45
CA ASN A 151 2.56 12.73 1.28
C ASN A 151 2.93 12.06 -0.05
N GLN A 152 3.70 10.98 -0.01
CA GLN A 152 4.05 10.17 -1.18
C GLN A 152 3.02 9.06 -1.38
N SER A 153 2.82 8.62 -2.62
CA SER A 153 2.13 7.35 -2.87
C SER A 153 2.99 6.17 -2.39
N GLY A 154 2.43 4.98 -2.27
CA GLY A 154 3.20 3.85 -1.74
C GLY A 154 2.41 2.58 -1.48
N LEU A 155 3.11 1.46 -1.31
CA LEU A 155 2.55 0.22 -0.78
C LEU A 155 3.04 -0.05 0.64
N GLY A 156 2.17 -0.66 1.45
CA GLY A 156 2.45 -1.13 2.80
C GLY A 156 1.96 -2.56 2.96
N TYR A 157 2.68 -3.37 3.73
CA TYR A 157 2.26 -4.71 4.10
C TYR A 157 2.43 -4.95 5.59
N LYS A 158 1.37 -5.46 6.20
CA LYS A 158 1.35 -5.91 7.59
C LYS A 158 0.83 -7.34 7.64
N GLY A 159 1.71 -8.28 7.98
CA GLY A 159 1.37 -9.69 8.05
C GLY A 159 0.59 -10.06 9.32
N VAL A 160 0.02 -11.26 9.30
CA VAL A 160 -0.59 -11.91 10.47
C VAL A 160 0.36 -12.93 11.11
N SER A 161 -0.07 -13.52 12.22
CA SER A 161 0.70 -14.53 12.97
C SER A 161 -0.25 -15.58 13.54
N ASN A 162 0.29 -16.76 13.84
CA ASN A 162 -0.44 -17.90 14.43
C ASN A 162 -1.67 -18.31 13.61
N LEU A 163 -1.46 -18.53 12.32
CA LEU A 163 -2.47 -19.04 11.41
C LEU A 163 -2.30 -20.55 11.25
N ASP A 164 -3.33 -21.31 11.60
CA ASP A 164 -3.44 -22.72 11.24
C ASP A 164 -4.18 -22.83 9.90
N LEU A 165 -3.66 -23.66 9.00
CA LEU A 165 -4.24 -23.83 7.67
C LEU A 165 -4.14 -25.29 7.20
N ASP A 166 -5.18 -25.73 6.50
CA ASP A 166 -5.16 -26.98 5.76
C ASP A 166 -4.66 -26.74 4.32
N LEU A 167 -4.03 -27.75 3.71
CA LEU A 167 -3.64 -27.67 2.31
C LEU A 167 -4.85 -27.39 1.39
N GLY A 168 -4.65 -26.47 0.45
CA GLY A 168 -5.66 -26.03 -0.50
C GLY A 168 -6.68 -25.03 0.05
N GLU A 169 -6.71 -24.79 1.36
CA GLU A 169 -7.56 -23.79 1.97
C GLU A 169 -7.09 -22.37 1.61
N VAL A 170 -8.04 -21.46 1.41
CA VAL A 170 -7.76 -20.04 1.20
C VAL A 170 -7.72 -19.34 2.56
N PHE A 171 -6.62 -18.65 2.84
CA PHE A 171 -6.39 -17.97 4.11
C PHE A 171 -5.89 -16.55 3.91
N ASN A 172 -6.15 -15.69 4.89
CA ASN A 172 -5.65 -14.32 4.91
C ASN A 172 -4.21 -14.31 5.46
N ILE A 173 -3.27 -13.82 4.65
CA ILE A 173 -1.86 -13.73 5.02
C ILE A 173 -1.46 -12.37 5.61
N GLY A 174 -2.30 -11.35 5.47
CA GLY A 174 -1.98 -10.01 5.91
C GLY A 174 -2.86 -8.94 5.28
N THR A 175 -2.55 -7.70 5.61
CA THR A 175 -3.19 -6.52 5.01
C THR A 175 -2.19 -5.83 4.09
N LEU A 176 -2.58 -5.67 2.83
CA LEU A 176 -1.94 -4.75 1.91
C LEU A 176 -2.59 -3.37 2.06
N LYS A 177 -1.77 -2.34 2.17
CA LYS A 177 -2.20 -0.93 2.17
C LYS A 177 -1.67 -0.24 0.93
N HIS A 178 -2.53 0.47 0.23
CA HIS A 178 -2.12 1.43 -0.79
C HIS A 178 -2.27 2.83 -0.21
N PHE A 179 -1.15 3.51 -0.04
CA PHE A 179 -1.08 4.93 0.25
C PHE A 179 -1.26 5.64 -1.10
N ASN A 180 -2.49 5.98 -1.45
CA ASN A 180 -2.80 6.67 -2.70
C ASN A 180 -2.86 8.18 -2.40
N GLN A 181 -1.79 8.90 -2.74
CA GLN A 181 -1.65 10.31 -2.47
C GLN A 181 -1.47 11.06 -3.79
N THR A 182 -2.01 12.28 -3.89
CA THR A 182 -1.74 13.07 -5.08
C THR A 182 -0.24 13.40 -5.17
N ILE A 183 0.41 12.86 -6.21
CA ILE A 183 1.81 13.14 -6.56
C ILE A 183 1.92 13.98 -7.83
N LYS A 184 3.09 14.59 -8.04
CA LYS A 184 3.39 15.36 -9.25
C LYS A 184 3.58 14.42 -10.43
N ASN A 185 3.14 14.87 -11.59
CA ASN A 185 3.45 14.21 -12.86
C ASN A 185 4.87 14.57 -13.33
N ASP A 186 5.87 14.03 -12.63
CA ASP A 186 7.30 14.18 -12.95
C ASP A 186 7.97 12.84 -13.34
N GLY A 187 7.15 11.82 -13.64
CA GLY A 187 7.59 10.48 -14.04
C GLY A 187 8.09 9.61 -12.88
N LEU A 188 7.84 10.00 -11.63
CA LEU A 188 8.22 9.25 -10.43
C LEU A 188 7.06 8.42 -9.83
N ALA A 189 5.95 8.27 -10.56
CA ALA A 189 4.92 7.31 -10.20
C ALA A 189 5.46 5.87 -10.33
N GLY A 190 5.13 5.01 -9.37
CA GLY A 190 5.46 3.59 -9.43
C GLY A 190 4.63 2.86 -10.47
N THR A 191 5.23 1.89 -11.17
CA THR A 191 4.53 1.05 -12.15
C THR A 191 4.60 -0.43 -11.82
N ASN A 192 5.65 -0.87 -11.11
CA ASN A 192 5.81 -2.24 -10.66
C ASN A 192 6.79 -2.31 -9.49
N THR A 193 6.62 -3.24 -8.55
CA THR A 193 7.59 -3.50 -7.46
C THR A 193 7.68 -4.98 -7.14
N ASP A 194 8.87 -5.44 -6.72
CA ASP A 194 9.06 -6.78 -6.17
C ASP A 194 8.50 -6.82 -4.73
N PHE A 195 7.74 -7.87 -4.42
CA PHE A 195 7.13 -8.15 -3.12
C PHE A 195 7.61 -9.53 -2.63
N SER A 196 8.56 -9.53 -1.71
CA SER A 196 9.13 -10.74 -1.12
C SER A 196 8.42 -11.07 0.19
N LEU A 197 7.53 -12.05 0.17
CA LEU A 197 6.76 -12.52 1.31
C LEU A 197 7.52 -13.62 2.05
N LYS A 198 7.80 -13.40 3.32
CA LYS A 198 8.45 -14.35 4.22
C LYS A 198 7.42 -14.95 5.16
N LEU A 199 7.21 -16.25 5.07
CA LEU A 199 6.35 -17.02 5.96
C LEU A 199 7.19 -17.91 6.87
N ASP A 200 6.93 -17.84 8.17
CA ASP A 200 7.59 -18.65 9.19
C ASP A 200 6.67 -19.79 9.63
N PHE A 201 6.97 -21.01 9.17
CA PHE A 201 6.16 -22.20 9.45
C PHE A 201 6.47 -22.85 10.80
N GLY A 202 7.24 -22.16 11.66
CA GLY A 202 7.60 -22.64 12.99
C GLY A 202 8.68 -23.73 12.98
N ASP A 203 8.78 -24.43 14.11
CA ASP A 203 9.81 -25.45 14.34
C ASP A 203 9.62 -26.64 13.38
N GLY A 204 10.67 -27.00 12.65
CA GLY A 204 10.69 -28.10 11.69
C GLY A 204 10.84 -27.64 10.23
N ILE A 205 10.01 -26.69 9.79
CA ILE A 205 10.04 -26.15 8.42
C ILE A 205 10.86 -24.86 8.33
N GLY A 206 10.73 -23.99 9.34
CA GLY A 206 11.36 -22.68 9.40
C GLY A 206 10.78 -21.65 8.41
N SER A 207 11.54 -20.57 8.19
CA SER A 207 11.12 -19.50 7.28
C SER A 207 11.32 -19.86 5.80
N LYS A 208 10.31 -19.56 4.98
CA LYS A 208 10.35 -19.64 3.52
C LYS A 208 10.07 -18.27 2.90
N LEU A 209 10.65 -18.03 1.74
CA LEU A 209 10.51 -16.78 0.99
C LEU A 209 9.78 -17.06 -0.31
N PHE A 210 8.80 -16.23 -0.63
CA PHE A 210 7.99 -16.30 -1.83
C PHE A 210 8.00 -14.93 -2.49
N ASP A 211 8.47 -14.86 -3.73
CA ASP A 211 8.61 -13.60 -4.44
C ASP A 211 7.42 -13.40 -5.39
N PHE A 212 6.90 -12.18 -5.42
CA PHE A 212 5.83 -11.74 -6.30
C PHE A 212 6.20 -10.40 -6.93
N SER A 213 5.51 -10.05 -8.01
CA SER A 213 5.60 -8.73 -8.64
C SER A 213 4.23 -8.08 -8.61
N LEU A 214 4.12 -6.92 -7.99
CA LEU A 214 2.88 -6.14 -7.98
C LEU A 214 2.97 -5.02 -9.01
N SER A 215 1.98 -4.99 -9.91
CA SER A 215 1.77 -3.93 -10.89
C SER A 215 0.97 -2.80 -10.27
N ILE A 216 1.35 -1.57 -10.60
CA ILE A 216 0.77 -0.33 -10.09
C ILE A 216 0.31 0.49 -11.30
N ASP A 217 -0.95 0.89 -11.31
CA ASP A 217 -1.46 1.88 -12.26
C ASP A 217 -1.86 3.16 -11.51
N GLU A 218 -0.92 4.10 -11.46
CA GLU A 218 -1.12 5.44 -10.90
C GLU A 218 -1.74 6.35 -11.97
N THR A 219 -3.01 6.68 -11.79
CA THR A 219 -3.81 7.31 -12.83
C THR A 219 -3.64 8.84 -12.84
N PRO A 220 -3.68 9.48 -14.03
CA PRO A 220 -3.62 10.94 -14.08
C PRO A 220 -4.84 11.61 -13.45
N ASN A 221 -4.62 12.34 -12.35
CA ASN A 221 -5.64 13.19 -11.76
C ASN A 221 -6.09 14.33 -12.69
N ARG A 222 -7.39 14.40 -13.01
CA ARG A 222 -7.97 15.45 -13.87
C ARG A 222 -8.62 16.55 -13.05
N ILE A 223 -8.14 17.79 -13.24
CA ILE A 223 -8.73 18.98 -12.62
C ILE A 223 -10.11 19.25 -13.24
N GLY A 224 -11.15 19.36 -12.40
CA GLY A 224 -12.40 20.03 -12.77
C GLY A 224 -13.63 19.15 -13.08
N ASN A 225 -13.55 17.81 -12.97
CA ASN A 225 -14.71 16.93 -13.19
C ASN A 225 -14.85 15.89 -12.07
N ASN A 226 -15.30 16.32 -10.90
CA ASN A 226 -15.95 15.50 -9.87
C ASN A 226 -17.32 14.95 -10.34
N ASN A 227 -17.47 14.61 -11.62
CA ASN A 227 -18.66 14.01 -12.23
C ASN A 227 -18.65 12.48 -12.02
N ASN A 228 -18.64 12.00 -10.77
CA ASN A 228 -18.73 10.57 -10.45
C ASN A 228 -17.83 9.66 -11.33
N GLY A 229 -16.55 10.00 -11.52
CA GLY A 229 -15.60 9.12 -12.22
C GLY A 229 -15.77 8.95 -13.74
N LYS A 230 -16.55 9.79 -14.45
CA LYS A 230 -16.84 9.56 -15.89
C LYS A 230 -15.61 9.58 -16.84
N ASP A 231 -14.51 10.23 -16.43
CA ASP A 231 -13.26 10.30 -17.21
C ASP A 231 -12.08 9.53 -16.56
N CYS A 232 -12.32 8.84 -15.44
CA CYS A 232 -11.32 8.02 -14.76
C CYS A 232 -11.37 6.59 -15.28
N ALA A 233 -10.22 5.91 -15.29
CA ALA A 233 -10.16 4.49 -15.68
C ALA A 233 -10.93 3.60 -14.70
N TYR A 234 -10.95 3.99 -13.42
CA TYR A 234 -11.54 3.21 -12.34
C TYR A 234 -12.63 3.99 -11.60
N GLN A 235 -13.52 3.25 -10.92
CA GLN A 235 -14.57 3.84 -10.11
C GLN A 235 -13.95 4.72 -9.01
N THR A 236 -14.37 5.98 -9.00
CA THR A 236 -13.80 7.03 -8.17
C THR A 236 -14.89 7.74 -7.37
N ASP A 237 -14.61 8.00 -6.11
CA ASP A 237 -15.50 8.72 -5.21
C ASP A 237 -15.67 10.18 -5.62
N ALA A 238 -16.88 10.71 -5.45
CA ALA A 238 -17.18 12.09 -5.82
C ALA A 238 -16.29 13.08 -5.04
N GLY A 239 -15.59 13.95 -5.76
CA GLY A 239 -14.73 14.98 -5.17
C GLY A 239 -13.28 14.55 -4.93
N LYS A 240 -12.90 13.33 -5.31
CA LYS A 240 -11.52 12.83 -5.26
C LYS A 240 -10.83 12.87 -6.63
N GLY A 241 -9.51 12.77 -6.63
CA GLY A 241 -8.71 12.41 -7.81
C GLY A 241 -9.07 11.03 -8.34
N CYS A 242 -8.60 10.67 -9.54
CA CYS A 242 -8.91 9.36 -10.11
C CYS A 242 -8.32 8.25 -9.24
N ALA A 243 -9.13 7.25 -8.92
CA ALA A 243 -8.66 6.09 -8.18
C ALA A 243 -7.56 5.35 -8.93
N ASP A 244 -6.71 4.65 -8.20
CA ASP A 244 -5.58 3.88 -8.73
C ASP A 244 -5.77 2.39 -8.48
N GLN A 245 -5.07 1.57 -9.25
CA GLN A 245 -5.20 0.12 -9.22
C GLN A 245 -3.89 -0.58 -8.89
N ILE A 246 -3.95 -1.56 -7.99
CA ILE A 246 -2.89 -2.54 -7.75
C ILE A 246 -3.35 -3.91 -8.26
N THR A 247 -2.48 -4.57 -9.03
CA THR A 247 -2.71 -5.93 -9.56
C THR A 247 -1.44 -6.76 -9.46
N TRP A 248 -1.52 -8.06 -9.78
CA TRP A 248 -0.36 -8.91 -10.01
C TRP A 248 -0.66 -9.88 -11.16
N ASP A 249 0.39 -10.42 -11.77
CA ASP A 249 0.24 -11.44 -12.80
C ASP A 249 0.15 -12.84 -12.16
N PHE A 250 -0.95 -13.54 -12.40
CA PHE A 250 -1.18 -14.92 -11.94
C PHE A 250 -0.35 -15.94 -12.73
N ALA A 251 0.19 -15.57 -13.89
CA ALA A 251 0.88 -16.48 -14.79
C ALA A 251 2.35 -16.74 -14.40
N ILE A 252 2.91 -15.93 -13.50
CA ILE A 252 4.32 -15.99 -13.12
C ILE A 252 4.42 -16.38 -11.65
N ASN A 253 4.63 -17.67 -11.37
CA ASN A 253 5.39 -18.08 -10.19
C ASN A 253 5.81 -19.56 -10.21
N ASN A 254 6.64 -19.91 -11.18
CA ASN A 254 7.36 -21.20 -11.18
C ASN A 254 8.41 -21.31 -10.04
N GLY A 255 8.50 -20.34 -9.12
CA GLY A 255 9.51 -20.27 -8.06
C GLY A 255 8.95 -20.15 -6.64
N SER A 256 7.64 -20.07 -6.44
CA SER A 256 7.03 -19.92 -5.10
C SER A 256 6.85 -21.26 -4.39
N THR A 257 7.88 -22.11 -4.43
CA THR A 257 7.82 -23.46 -3.88
C THR A 257 8.87 -23.71 -2.79
N PHE A 258 8.60 -24.69 -1.93
CA PHE A 258 9.59 -25.25 -1.02
C PHE A 258 9.37 -26.75 -0.83
N GLU A 259 10.44 -27.46 -0.45
CA GLU A 259 10.38 -28.88 -0.12
C GLU A 259 10.25 -29.09 1.40
N TYR A 260 9.41 -30.03 1.78
CA TYR A 260 9.28 -30.55 3.14
C TYR A 260 8.86 -32.02 3.09
N GLU A 261 9.53 -32.88 3.86
CA GLU A 261 9.25 -34.34 3.89
C GLU A 261 9.20 -35.02 2.50
N ASN A 262 10.09 -34.61 1.57
CA ASN A 262 10.15 -35.06 0.17
C ASN A 262 8.94 -34.68 -0.69
N GLU A 263 8.11 -33.75 -0.22
CA GLU A 263 6.99 -33.20 -0.96
C GLU A 263 7.26 -31.74 -1.29
N THR A 264 6.83 -31.32 -2.48
CA THR A 264 6.96 -29.93 -2.93
C THR A 264 5.66 -29.20 -2.69
N TYR A 265 5.73 -28.05 -2.04
CA TYR A 265 4.58 -27.18 -1.77
C TYR A 265 4.74 -25.87 -2.52
N SER A 266 3.62 -25.28 -2.95
CA SER A 266 3.56 -23.98 -3.62
C SER A 266 2.62 -23.03 -2.89
N LEU A 267 3.04 -21.78 -2.71
CA LEU A 267 2.18 -20.70 -2.23
C LEU A 267 1.61 -19.93 -3.42
N GLU A 268 0.29 -19.87 -3.51
CA GLU A 268 -0.42 -19.13 -4.55
C GLU A 268 -1.18 -17.95 -3.93
N LEU A 269 -0.96 -16.73 -4.43
CA LEU A 269 -1.82 -15.60 -4.11
C LEU A 269 -3.17 -15.77 -4.81
N VAL A 270 -4.24 -15.68 -4.04
CA VAL A 270 -5.62 -15.82 -4.51
C VAL A 270 -6.20 -14.45 -4.81
N GLY A 271 -6.01 -13.49 -3.90
CA GLY A 271 -6.25 -12.09 -4.18
C GLY A 271 -6.63 -11.19 -3.02
N PHE A 272 -7.33 -10.11 -3.35
CA PHE A 272 -7.69 -9.05 -2.42
C PHE A 272 -9.12 -9.22 -1.93
N GLY A 273 -9.36 -8.99 -0.63
CA GLY A 273 -10.72 -8.95 -0.09
C GLY A 273 -10.93 -7.74 0.82
N SER A 274 -12.17 -7.26 0.88
CA SER A 274 -12.60 -6.14 1.74
C SER A 274 -12.75 -6.52 3.23
N GLY A 275 -12.76 -7.83 3.53
CA GLY A 275 -12.84 -8.39 4.88
C GLY A 275 -11.78 -9.46 5.12
N PHE A 276 -11.85 -10.14 6.27
CA PHE A 276 -10.90 -11.19 6.66
C PHE A 276 -11.38 -12.61 6.32
N ASP A 277 -12.63 -12.76 5.87
CA ASP A 277 -13.32 -14.04 5.72
C ASP A 277 -13.21 -14.68 4.32
N GLY A 278 -12.59 -14.00 3.36
CA GLY A 278 -12.39 -14.52 2.00
C GLY A 278 -13.67 -14.68 1.18
N THR A 279 -14.80 -14.10 1.61
CA THR A 279 -16.10 -14.30 0.94
C THR A 279 -16.19 -13.64 -0.44
N THR A 280 -15.48 -12.53 -0.64
CA THR A 280 -15.34 -11.86 -1.94
C THR A 280 -13.88 -11.56 -2.16
N ILE A 281 -13.26 -12.31 -3.06
CA ILE A 281 -11.85 -12.14 -3.45
C ILE A 281 -11.82 -11.66 -4.89
N VAL A 282 -11.11 -10.56 -5.12
CA VAL A 282 -10.90 -9.93 -6.43
C VAL A 282 -9.41 -9.91 -6.76
N ASN A 283 -9.11 -9.80 -8.05
CA ASN A 283 -7.73 -9.77 -8.56
C ASN A 283 -7.14 -8.36 -8.66
N GLU A 284 -7.93 -7.34 -8.38
CA GLU A 284 -7.54 -5.94 -8.45
C GLU A 284 -7.91 -5.23 -7.16
N PHE A 285 -7.02 -4.36 -6.70
CA PHE A 285 -7.27 -3.49 -5.56
C PHE A 285 -7.36 -2.05 -6.04
N ILE A 286 -8.60 -1.58 -6.19
CA ILE A 286 -8.89 -0.17 -6.49
C ILE A 286 -8.84 0.66 -5.21
N SER A 287 -8.12 1.77 -5.27
CA SER A 287 -7.81 2.63 -4.13
C SER A 287 -8.16 4.07 -4.45
N GLN A 288 -8.85 4.76 -3.53
CA GLN A 288 -9.25 6.14 -3.73
C GLN A 288 -8.12 7.11 -3.41
N GLU A 289 -8.02 8.18 -4.20
CA GLU A 289 -7.05 9.27 -4.03
C GLU A 289 -7.19 10.04 -2.71
N ASP A 290 -6.09 10.67 -2.32
CA ASP A 290 -5.91 11.38 -1.04
C ASP A 290 -6.28 10.51 0.17
N GLY A 291 -5.79 9.27 0.20
CA GLY A 291 -6.22 8.29 1.20
C GLY A 291 -5.33 7.06 1.36
N ASN A 292 -5.39 6.48 2.55
CA ASN A 292 -4.78 5.19 2.84
C ASN A 292 -5.88 4.14 2.73
N ASN A 293 -5.80 3.32 1.69
CA ASN A 293 -6.77 2.29 1.40
C ASN A 293 -6.16 0.95 1.82
N SER A 294 -6.96 0.00 2.31
CA SER A 294 -6.45 -1.31 2.73
C SER A 294 -7.32 -2.44 2.19
N ALA A 295 -6.67 -3.55 1.86
CA ALA A 295 -7.30 -4.80 1.48
C ALA A 295 -6.60 -5.97 2.19
N SER A 296 -7.36 -6.98 2.57
CA SER A 296 -6.81 -8.26 3.00
C SER A 296 -6.19 -8.97 1.80
N LEU A 297 -5.01 -9.56 1.99
CA LEU A 297 -4.34 -10.37 0.98
C LEU A 297 -4.56 -11.86 1.31
N PHE A 298 -5.11 -12.60 0.37
CA PHE A 298 -5.42 -14.01 0.51
C PHE A 298 -4.46 -14.88 -0.31
N ALA A 299 -4.09 -16.01 0.26
CA ALA A 299 -3.26 -17.03 -0.37
C ALA A 299 -3.84 -18.42 -0.12
N LYS A 300 -3.29 -19.41 -0.82
CA LYS A 300 -3.49 -20.84 -0.53
C LYS A 300 -2.15 -21.56 -0.66
N LEU A 301 -1.96 -22.58 0.17
CA LEU A 301 -0.79 -23.45 0.11
C LEU A 301 -1.21 -24.78 -0.52
N VAL A 302 -0.60 -25.17 -1.61
CA VAL A 302 -0.96 -26.41 -2.33
C VAL A 302 0.23 -27.34 -2.44
N LYS A 303 -0.03 -28.64 -2.42
CA LYS A 303 0.97 -29.66 -2.77
C LYS A 303 1.11 -29.69 -4.30
N VAL A 304 2.34 -29.59 -4.79
CA VAL A 304 2.66 -29.70 -6.22
C VAL A 304 2.65 -31.18 -6.57
N ASP A 305 1.62 -31.60 -7.30
CA ASP A 305 1.56 -32.97 -7.80
C ASP A 305 2.58 -33.16 -8.92
N THR A 306 3.63 -33.92 -8.66
CA THR A 306 4.64 -34.30 -9.67
C THR A 306 4.23 -35.54 -10.47
N THR A 307 3.09 -36.17 -10.13
CA THR A 307 2.52 -37.29 -10.88
C THR A 307 1.69 -36.79 -12.05
N GLN A 308 2.33 -36.04 -12.96
CA GLN A 308 1.86 -36.14 -14.33
C GLN A 308 2.13 -37.57 -14.76
N ASP A 309 1.09 -38.40 -14.79
CA ASP A 309 1.05 -39.70 -15.45
C ASP A 309 1.55 -39.48 -16.88
N ILE A 310 2.86 -39.62 -17.09
CA ILE A 310 3.44 -39.83 -18.40
C ILE A 310 2.75 -41.12 -18.85
N PRO A 311 1.89 -41.10 -19.88
CA PRO A 311 1.29 -42.34 -20.37
C PRO A 311 2.46 -43.26 -20.69
N GLU A 312 2.63 -44.33 -19.92
CA GLU A 312 3.62 -45.34 -20.25
C GLU A 312 3.34 -45.67 -21.71
N PRO A 313 4.30 -45.44 -22.61
CA PRO A 313 3.98 -45.55 -24.01
C PRO A 313 3.62 -47.01 -24.21
N ALA A 314 2.37 -47.25 -24.63
CA ALA A 314 1.86 -48.56 -25.03
C ALA A 314 2.70 -49.21 -26.15
N SER A 315 3.78 -48.55 -26.59
CA SER A 315 4.82 -49.04 -27.48
C SER A 315 5.63 -50.22 -26.91
N LEU A 316 5.65 -50.48 -25.59
CA LEU A 316 6.39 -51.64 -25.06
C LEU A 316 5.65 -52.98 -25.27
N LEU A 317 4.33 -52.96 -25.43
CA LEU A 317 3.54 -54.14 -25.85
C LEU A 317 3.41 -54.26 -27.38
N GLY A 318 3.59 -53.16 -28.12
CA GLY A 318 3.56 -53.17 -29.60
C GLY A 318 4.77 -53.84 -30.27
N LEU A 319 5.93 -53.85 -29.61
CA LEU A 319 7.15 -54.46 -30.15
C LEU A 319 7.21 -55.99 -30.00
N ALA A 320 6.48 -56.57 -29.04
CA ALA A 320 6.36 -58.03 -28.92
C ALA A 320 5.51 -58.64 -30.06
N GLY A 321 4.58 -57.88 -30.64
CA GLY A 321 3.69 -58.36 -31.71
C GLY A 321 4.34 -58.47 -33.08
N LEU A 322 5.33 -57.62 -33.39
CA LEU A 322 5.98 -57.60 -34.71
C LEU A 322 7.08 -58.67 -34.86
N GLY A 323 7.71 -59.11 -33.77
CA GLY A 323 8.73 -60.17 -33.81
C GLY A 323 8.19 -61.54 -34.24
N LEU A 324 6.92 -61.84 -33.92
CA LEU A 324 6.28 -63.11 -34.29
C LEU A 324 5.79 -63.15 -35.75
N TYR A 325 5.57 -62.00 -36.39
CA TYR A 325 5.12 -61.94 -37.78
C TYR A 325 6.26 -62.24 -38.78
N PHE A 326 7.48 -61.77 -38.50
CA PHE A 326 8.64 -62.02 -39.38
C PHE A 326 9.29 -63.40 -39.20
N ALA A 327 9.10 -64.07 -38.06
CA ALA A 327 9.63 -65.43 -37.86
C ALA A 327 8.86 -66.50 -38.68
N ARG A 328 7.62 -66.23 -39.09
CA ARG A 328 6.77 -67.21 -39.79
C ARG A 328 6.88 -67.17 -41.32
N SER A 329 7.35 -66.07 -41.93
CA SER A 329 7.43 -65.94 -43.40
C SER A 329 8.70 -66.52 -44.03
N ARG A 330 9.76 -66.78 -43.24
CA ARG A 330 11.03 -67.34 -43.78
C ARG A 330 11.03 -68.85 -44.01
N LYS A 331 9.96 -69.59 -43.66
CA LYS A 331 9.94 -71.06 -43.79
C LYS A 331 9.19 -71.60 -45.02
N LYS A 332 8.86 -70.76 -46.02
CA LYS A 332 8.08 -71.19 -47.21
C LYS A 332 8.66 -70.78 -48.57
N HIS A 333 9.95 -70.44 -48.66
CA HIS A 333 10.57 -70.05 -49.94
C HIS A 333 11.85 -70.83 -50.30
N GLU A 334 11.92 -72.12 -49.92
CA GLU A 334 13.02 -73.00 -50.34
C GLU A 334 12.63 -74.18 -51.24
N ASP A 335 11.43 -74.20 -51.83
CA ASP A 335 11.07 -75.22 -52.85
C ASP A 335 10.45 -74.56 -54.09
N ALA A 336 11.29 -74.03 -54.97
CA ALA A 336 10.96 -73.82 -56.39
C ALA A 336 12.22 -73.51 -57.21
N LEU A 337 13.13 -74.48 -57.34
CA LEU A 337 14.15 -74.49 -58.39
C LEU A 337 14.78 -75.90 -58.53
N THR A 338 14.07 -76.81 -59.20
CA THR A 338 14.69 -77.93 -59.94
C THR A 338 13.73 -78.52 -60.96
N VAL A 339 14.21 -78.55 -62.21
CA VAL A 339 13.77 -79.21 -63.46
C VAL A 339 12.62 -78.58 -64.23
#